data_AF-A0A853SR70-F1
#
_entry.id   AF-A0A853SR70-F1
#
_cell.length_a   1.000
_cell.length_b   1.000
_cell.length_c   1.000
_cell.angle_alpha   90.00
_cell.angle_beta   90.00
_cell.angle_gamma   90.00
#
_symmetry.space_group_name_H-M   'P 1'
#
loop_
_entity.id
_entity.type
_entity.pdbx_description
1 polymer ?
#
loop_
_entity_poly.entity_id
_entity_poly.type
_entity_poly.pdbx_seq_one_letter_code
_entity_poly.pdbx_strand_id
1 'polypeptide(L)' 'MTMKQDQLNAAYGKVFDAPRVIKGSSKVRFMGVWPSGNVAVKRESDPDSFGPITVSPETALPLMQAIERRYPTWQA' A
#
# COMPACT_ATOMS: atom_id res chain seq x y z
N MET A 1 2.11 7.51 14.18
CA MET A 1 3.35 7.17 13.45
C MET A 1 3.18 7.61 12.02
N THR A 2 3.90 8.63 11.59
CA THR A 2 3.88 9.09 10.19
C THR A 2 4.90 8.26 9.42
N MET A 3 4.48 7.40 8.49
CA MET A 3 5.41 6.71 7.59
C MET A 3 6.22 7.75 6.81
N LYS A 4 7.53 7.53 6.68
CA LYS A 4 8.39 8.47 5.93
C LYS A 4 8.10 8.37 4.43
N GLN A 5 8.16 9.50 3.74
CA GLN A 5 7.96 9.58 2.29
C GLN A 5 8.86 8.58 1.53
N ASP A 6 10.09 8.35 2.00
CA ASP A 6 11.02 7.40 1.41
C ASP A 6 10.52 5.95 1.46
N GLN A 7 9.85 5.54 2.55
CA GLN A 7 9.26 4.20 2.67
C GLN A 7 8.11 4.04 1.66
N LEU A 8 7.29 5.08 1.50
CA LEU A 8 6.19 5.08 0.53
C LEU A 8 6.73 5.02 -0.91
N ASN A 9 7.78 5.79 -1.21
CA ASN A 9 8.42 5.77 -2.52
C ASN A 9 9.03 4.40 -2.83
N ALA A 10 9.73 3.77 -1.88
CA ALA A 10 10.31 2.43 -2.05
C ALA A 10 9.25 1.34 -2.22
N ALA A 11 8.08 1.53 -1.60
CA ALA A 11 6.96 0.61 -1.68
C ALA A 11 6.12 0.75 -2.97
N TYR A 12 6.22 1.89 -3.67
CA TYR A 12 5.41 2.16 -4.85
C TYR A 12 5.57 1.08 -5.92
N GLY A 13 4.43 0.59 -6.43
CA GLY A 13 4.38 -0.48 -7.43
C GLY A 13 4.73 -1.88 -6.90
N LYS A 14 5.08 -2.03 -5.62
CA LYS A 14 5.41 -3.33 -5.01
C LYS A 14 4.15 -4.02 -4.50
N VAL A 15 4.20 -5.35 -4.51
CA VAL A 15 3.13 -6.22 -4.01
C VAL A 15 3.40 -6.62 -2.57
N PHE A 16 2.35 -6.62 -1.77
CA PHE A 16 2.34 -7.00 -0.36
C PHE A 16 1.21 -7.98 -0.08
N ASP A 17 1.43 -8.85 0.89
CA ASP A 17 0.38 -9.64 1.51
C ASP A 17 -0.38 -8.74 2.49
N ALA A 18 -1.62 -8.39 2.12
CA ALA A 18 -2.47 -7.48 2.89
C ALA A 18 -3.93 -7.94 2.74
N PRO A 19 -4.31 -9.04 3.41
CA PRO A 19 -5.65 -9.60 3.28
C PRO A 19 -6.67 -8.60 3.82
N ARG A 20 -7.84 -8.55 3.18
CA ARG A 20 -8.97 -7.67 3.51
C ARG A 20 -8.81 -6.20 3.07
N VAL A 21 -7.66 -5.79 2.54
CA VAL A 21 -7.50 -4.45 1.93
C VAL A 21 -8.33 -4.34 0.64
N ILE A 22 -8.32 -5.39 -0.20
CA ILE A 22 -9.23 -5.53 -1.33
C ILE A 22 -10.00 -6.83 -1.16
N LYS A 23 -11.35 -6.76 -1.17
CA LYS A 23 -12.20 -7.96 -1.11
C LYS A 23 -11.85 -8.93 -2.25
N GLY A 24 -11.62 -10.19 -1.90
CA GLY A 24 -11.28 -11.25 -2.86
C GLY A 24 -9.81 -11.31 -3.29
N SER A 25 -8.92 -10.52 -2.68
CA SER A 25 -7.47 -10.63 -2.90
C SER A 25 -6.71 -10.66 -1.59
N SER A 26 -5.75 -11.58 -1.45
CA SER A 26 -4.76 -11.55 -0.35
C SER A 26 -3.58 -10.64 -0.66
N LYS A 27 -3.30 -10.39 -1.94
CA LYS A 27 -2.16 -9.60 -2.40
C LYS A 27 -2.59 -8.31 -3.08
N VAL A 28 -1.95 -7.22 -2.72
CA VAL A 28 -2.23 -5.90 -3.29
C VAL A 28 -0.94 -5.22 -3.70
N ARG A 29 -0.97 -4.53 -4.83
CA ARG A 29 0.08 -3.61 -5.26
C ARG A 29 -0.20 -2.24 -4.65
N PHE A 30 0.78 -1.69 -3.93
CA PHE A 30 0.68 -0.35 -3.37
C PHE A 30 0.94 0.69 -4.47
N MET A 31 0.04 1.66 -4.60
CA MET A 31 0.09 2.69 -5.65
C MET A 31 0.27 4.11 -5.10
N GLY A 32 0.39 4.28 -3.78
CA GLY A 32 0.61 5.59 -3.16
C GLY A 32 -0.41 5.93 -2.07
N VAL A 33 -0.20 7.07 -1.43
CA VAL A 33 -1.12 7.69 -0.48
C VAL A 33 -1.55 9.04 -1.05
N TRP A 34 -2.85 9.29 -1.08
CA TRP A 34 -3.41 10.55 -1.56
C TRP A 34 -3.27 11.67 -0.53
N PRO A 35 -3.37 12.96 -0.93
CA PRO A 35 -3.35 14.08 0.02
C PRO A 35 -4.43 14.00 1.11
N SER A 36 -5.55 13.31 0.84
CA SER A 36 -6.60 13.04 1.84
C SER A 36 -6.21 12.02 2.91
N GLY A 37 -5.06 11.35 2.77
CA GLY A 37 -4.64 10.22 3.61
C GLY A 37 -5.14 8.86 3.12
N ASN A 38 -6.09 8.83 2.19
CA ASN A 38 -6.57 7.57 1.60
C ASN A 38 -5.46 6.87 0.81
N VAL A 39 -5.51 5.54 0.77
CA VAL A 39 -4.47 4.72 0.17
C VAL A 39 -4.92 4.16 -1.17
N ALA A 40 -4.05 4.28 -2.17
CA ALA A 40 -4.25 3.76 -3.51
C ALA A 40 -3.67 2.35 -3.63
N VAL A 41 -4.47 1.39 -4.07
CA VAL A 41 -4.09 -0.02 -4.20
C VAL A 41 -4.63 -0.63 -5.48
N LYS A 42 -3.97 -1.67 -5.99
CA LYS A 42 -4.49 -2.56 -7.04
C LYS A 42 -4.43 -4.00 -6.60
N ARG A 43 -5.27 -4.89 -7.12
CA ARG A 43 -5.02 -6.32 -6.96
C ARG A 43 -3.77 -6.67 -7.75
N GLU A 44 -3.01 -7.65 -7.29
CA GLU A 44 -1.80 -8.08 -8.00
C GLU A 44 -2.11 -8.62 -9.41
N SER A 45 -3.27 -9.26 -9.58
CA SER A 45 -3.76 -9.76 -10.86
C SER A 45 -4.45 -8.71 -11.75
N ASP A 46 -4.71 -7.49 -11.26
CA ASP A 46 -5.38 -6.47 -12.08
C ASP A 46 -4.42 -5.99 -13.19
N PRO A 47 -4.84 -6.00 -14.47
CA PRO A 47 -4.06 -5.44 -15.57
C PRO A 47 -3.67 -3.97 -15.33
N ASP A 48 -2.59 -3.51 -15.95
CA ASP A 48 -2.11 -2.14 -15.77
C ASP A 48 -3.11 -1.07 -16.24
N SER A 49 -3.98 -1.41 -17.20
CA SER A 49 -5.08 -0.55 -17.69
C SER A 49 -6.16 -0.25 -16.65
N PHE A 50 -6.31 -1.07 -15.60
CA PHE A 50 -7.24 -0.77 -14.51
C PHE A 50 -6.63 0.24 -13.54
N GLY A 51 -7.39 1.29 -13.23
CA GLY A 51 -7.00 2.30 -12.25
C GLY A 51 -6.90 1.73 -10.82
N PRO A 52 -6.19 2.41 -9.91
CA PRO A 52 -6.14 2.02 -8.52
C PRO A 52 -7.50 2.19 -7.83
N ILE A 53 -7.79 1.26 -6.92
CA ILE A 53 -8.87 1.39 -5.96
C ILE A 53 -8.37 2.26 -4.80
N THR A 54 -9.22 3.15 -4.32
CA THR A 54 -8.92 3.97 -3.14
C THR A 54 -9.60 3.38 -1.92
N VAL A 55 -8.86 3.18 -0.84
CA VAL A 55 -9.36 2.67 0.44
C VAL A 55 -9.04 3.63 1.57
N SER A 56 -9.80 3.57 2.66
CA SER A 56 -9.54 4.39 3.84
C SER A 56 -8.24 3.99 4.55
N PRO A 57 -7.62 4.88 5.34
CA PRO A 57 -6.42 4.56 6.12
C PRO A 57 -6.62 3.37 7.06
N GLU A 58 -7.80 3.24 7.68
CA GLU A 58 -8.10 2.14 8.59
C GLU A 58 -8.15 0.80 7.85
N THR A 59 -8.74 0.80 6.64
CA THR A 59 -8.80 -0.39 5.78
C THR A 59 -7.40 -0.80 5.30
N ALA A 60 -6.55 0.18 5.00
CA ALA A 60 -5.18 -0.03 4.53
C ALA A 60 -4.18 -0.41 5.64
N LEU A 61 -4.58 -0.38 6.93
CA LEU A 61 -3.67 -0.59 8.05
C LEU A 61 -2.76 -1.85 7.91
N PRO A 62 -3.26 -3.03 7.49
CA PRO A 62 -2.40 -4.20 7.31
C PRO A 62 -1.33 -4.01 6.24
N LEU A 63 -1.67 -3.28 5.16
CA LEU A 63 -0.72 -2.94 4.09
C LEU A 63 0.35 -1.98 4.61
N MET A 64 -0.06 -0.93 5.33
CA MET A 64 0.87 0.07 5.86
C MET A 64 1.88 -0.57 6.84
N GLN A 65 1.41 -1.48 7.71
CA GLN A 65 2.28 -2.26 8.60
C GLN A 65 3.22 -3.19 7.83
N ALA A 66 2.77 -3.80 6.73
CA ALA A 66 3.61 -4.64 5.88
C ALA A 66 4.70 -3.82 5.16
N ILE A 67 4.37 -2.60 4.71
CA ILE A 67 5.33 -1.68 4.12
C ILE A 67 6.38 -1.26 5.16
N GLU A 68 5.96 -0.84 6.34
CA GLU A 68 6.85 -0.42 7.42
C GLU A 68 7.83 -1.52 7.82
N ARG A 69 7.35 -2.78 7.92
CA ARG A 69 8.19 -3.94 8.21
C ARG A 69 9.21 -4.23 7.11
N ARG A 70 8.82 -4.06 5.84
CA ARG A 70 9.67 -4.39 4.69
C ARG A 70 10.71 -3.30 4.40
N TYR A 71 10.37 -2.05 4.67
CA TYR A 71 11.23 -0.88 4.44
C TYR A 71 11.46 -0.14 5.76
N PRO A 72 12.19 -0.73 6.72
CA PRO A 72 12.54 -0.02 7.94
C PRO A 72 13.39 1.20 7.59
N THR A 73 13.08 2.35 8.17
CA THR A 73 13.95 3.52 8.06
C THR A 73 15.17 3.26 8.93
N TRP A 74 16.24 2.72 8.36
CA TRP A 74 17.54 2.73 9.03
C TRP A 74 17.93 4.20 9.24
N GLN A 75 18.01 4.62 10.50
CA GLN A 75 18.69 5.86 10.88
C GLN A 75 20.18 5.63 10.61
N ALA A 76 20.68 6.20 9.52
CA ALA A 76 22.09 6.53 9.38
C ALA A 76 22.29 7.96 9.89
#